data_AF-A0A7C0VN53-F1
#
_entry.id   AF-A0A7C0VN53-F1
#
_cell.length_a   1.000
_cell.length_b   1.000
_cell.length_c   1.000
_cell.angle_alpha   90.00
_cell.angle_beta   90.00
_cell.angle_gamma   90.00
#
_symmetry.space_group_name_H-M   'P 1'
#
loop_
_entity.id
_entity.type
_entity.pdbx_description
1 polymer ?
#
loop_
_entity_poly.entity_id
_entity_poly.type
_entity_poly.pdbx_seq_one_letter_code
_entity_poly.pdbx_strand_id
1 'polypeptide(L)'
;MKNCWLITGASLWATVSCTGNREQHVPAHEPGDNEKRNIIFILSDDHRYDFMGFTGKVPWLETPNMDRLALNGARLCNAFVTTSLSSPSRASILTGLYSHSHTV
;
A
#
# COMPACT_ATOMS: atom_id res chain seq x y z
N MET A 1 -0.64 -19.44 -59.27
CA MET A 1 0.70 -20.05 -59.32
C MET A 1 1.40 -19.68 -58.00
N LYS A 2 1.71 -20.53 -57.02
CA LYS A 2 1.52 -21.96 -56.72
C LYS A 2 1.33 -21.99 -55.18
N ASN A 3 0.17 -22.34 -54.64
CA ASN A 3 -0.21 -23.66 -54.11
C ASN A 3 -0.47 -23.60 -52.60
N CYS A 4 -1.75 -23.42 -52.30
CA CYS A 4 -2.44 -23.77 -51.06
C CYS A 4 -2.34 -25.29 -50.83
N TRP A 5 -1.94 -25.71 -49.63
CA TRP A 5 -2.13 -27.07 -49.14
C TRP A 5 -2.87 -27.01 -47.81
N LEU A 6 -4.10 -27.56 -47.83
CA LEU A 6 -4.82 -28.00 -46.65
C LEU A 6 -4.02 -29.12 -45.98
N ILE A 7 -3.80 -29.02 -44.66
CA ILE A 7 -3.69 -30.19 -43.80
C ILE A 7 -4.62 -29.96 -42.60
N THR A 8 -5.77 -30.63 -42.69
CA THR A 8 -6.64 -31.00 -41.57
C THR A 8 -5.87 -31.90 -40.61
N GLY A 9 -5.82 -31.51 -39.33
CA GLY A 9 -5.24 -32.34 -38.27
C GLY A 9 -5.54 -31.75 -36.90
N ALA A 10 -6.55 -32.30 -36.24
CA ALA A 10 -6.87 -32.01 -34.85
C ALA A 10 -5.77 -32.53 -33.92
N SER A 11 -5.40 -31.72 -32.92
CA SER A 11 -5.07 -32.06 -31.53
C SER A 11 -3.93 -31.19 -31.00
N LEU A 12 -4.18 -30.55 -29.83
CA LEU A 12 -3.17 -30.20 -28.82
C LEU A 12 -2.11 -29.16 -29.28
N TRP A 13 -1.96 -27.94 -28.78
CA TRP A 13 -1.94 -27.44 -27.40
C TRP A 13 -2.23 -25.94 -27.44
N ALA A 14 -3.24 -25.46 -26.71
CA ALA A 14 -3.33 -24.07 -26.33
C ALA A 14 -3.33 -24.00 -24.81
N THR A 15 -2.13 -24.06 -24.20
CA THR A 15 -1.94 -23.60 -22.84
C THR A 15 -2.07 -22.08 -22.85
N VAL A 16 -3.31 -21.59 -22.84
CA VAL A 16 -3.62 -20.22 -22.46
C VAL A 16 -3.31 -20.11 -20.97
N SER A 17 -2.05 -19.83 -20.68
CA SER A 17 -1.63 -19.29 -19.40
C SER A 17 -2.16 -17.86 -19.32
N CYS A 18 -3.35 -17.70 -18.77
CA CYS A 18 -3.76 -16.44 -18.17
C CYS A 18 -3.60 -16.59 -16.66
N THR A 19 -2.36 -16.60 -16.17
CA THR A 19 -2.08 -16.17 -14.79
C THR A 19 -2.17 -14.64 -14.77
N GLY A 20 -3.36 -14.13 -15.07
CA GLY A 20 -3.69 -12.71 -14.94
C GLY A 20 -3.91 -12.45 -13.47
N ASN A 21 -2.95 -11.76 -12.87
CA ASN A 21 -3.01 -11.15 -11.55
C ASN A 21 -4.43 -10.57 -11.33
N ARG A 22 -5.22 -11.18 -10.42
CA ARG A 22 -6.51 -10.60 -10.02
C ARG A 22 -6.21 -9.41 -9.12
N GLU A 23 -5.96 -8.25 -9.72
CA GLU A 23 -6.22 -6.99 -9.01
C GLU A 23 -7.71 -6.97 -8.71
N GLN A 24 -8.06 -7.29 -7.46
CA GLN A 24 -9.41 -7.09 -6.97
C GLN A 24 -9.68 -5.59 -6.97
N HIS A 25 -10.38 -5.13 -8.00
CA HIS A 25 -10.96 -3.80 -8.04
C HIS A 25 -12.07 -3.76 -6.98
N VAL A 26 -11.72 -3.36 -5.76
CA VAL A 26 -12.71 -3.02 -4.74
C VAL A 26 -13.37 -1.73 -5.22
N PRO A 27 -14.69 -1.74 -5.52
CA PRO A 27 -15.36 -0.54 -5.98
C PRO A 27 -15.25 0.54 -4.91
N ALA A 28 -14.87 1.75 -5.31
CA ALA A 28 -14.87 2.89 -4.42
C ALA A 28 -16.30 3.09 -3.90
N HIS A 29 -16.50 2.90 -2.60
CA HIS A 29 -17.75 3.24 -1.93
C HIS A 29 -17.74 4.74 -1.72
N GLU A 30 -18.51 5.46 -2.54
CA GLU A 30 -18.76 6.89 -2.35
C GLU A 30 -19.70 7.02 -1.14
N PRO A 31 -19.22 7.55 0.00
CA PRO A 31 -20.05 7.60 1.19
C PRO A 31 -21.22 8.57 0.95
N GLY A 32 -22.45 8.07 1.09
CA GLY A 32 -23.61 8.97 1.16
C GLY A 32 -23.46 9.95 2.34
N ASP A 33 -24.16 11.09 2.29
CA ASP A 33 -24.04 12.18 3.28
C ASP A 33 -24.26 11.76 4.75
N ASN A 34 -24.78 10.55 4.99
CA ASN A 34 -25.05 9.99 6.31
C ASN A 34 -24.39 8.61 6.56
N GLU A 35 -23.48 8.16 5.68
CA GLU A 35 -22.73 6.92 5.90
C GLU A 35 -21.50 7.15 6.77
N LYS A 36 -21.35 6.31 7.80
CA LYS A 36 -20.20 6.36 8.71
C LYS A 36 -18.95 5.95 7.96
N ARG A 37 -17.93 6.83 7.98
CA ARG A 37 -16.62 6.52 7.43
C ARG A 37 -15.87 5.56 8.34
N ASN A 38 -15.13 4.64 7.72
CA ASN A 38 -14.19 3.78 8.43
C ASN A 38 -12.84 4.49 8.58
N ILE A 39 -12.22 4.34 9.75
CA ILE A 39 -10.86 4.85 10.01
C ILE A 39 -9.96 3.65 10.24
N ILE A 40 -8.95 3.48 9.39
CA ILE A 40 -7.93 2.44 9.52
C ILE A 40 -6.63 3.14 9.93
N PHE A 41 -6.14 2.81 11.13
CA PHE A 41 -4.87 3.31 11.64
C PHE A 41 -3.79 2.22 11.48
N ILE A 42 -2.76 2.51 10.70
CA ILE A 42 -1.62 1.61 10.44
C ILE A 42 -0.38 2.22 11.07
N LEU A 43 0.27 1.48 11.96
CA LEU A 43 1.53 1.86 12.61
C LEU A 43 2.61 0.82 12.28
N SER A 44 3.77 1.28 11.79
CA SER A 44 4.96 0.48 11.56
C SER A 44 5.99 0.78 12.65
N ASP A 45 6.51 -0.25 13.32
CA ASP A 45 7.50 -0.09 14.40
C ASP A 45 8.93 -0.02 13.84
N ASP A 46 9.79 0.78 14.45
CA ASP A 46 11.19 1.02 14.03
C ASP A 46 11.39 1.44 12.56
N HIS A 47 10.34 1.96 11.91
CA HIS A 47 10.40 2.37 10.51
C HIS A 47 11.04 3.75 10.36
N ARG A 48 12.24 3.79 9.79
CA ARG A 48 12.91 5.05 9.43
C ARG A 48 12.12 5.86 8.40
N TYR A 49 12.11 7.18 8.59
CA TYR A 49 11.39 8.11 7.70
C TYR A 49 11.85 8.08 6.24
N ASP A 50 13.11 7.71 5.98
CA ASP A 50 13.74 7.66 4.65
C ASP A 50 13.71 6.27 4.01
N PHE A 51 13.09 5.30 4.66
CA PHE A 51 13.03 3.92 4.18
C PHE A 51 11.69 3.61 3.51
N MET A 52 11.33 4.42 2.51
CA MET A 52 10.17 4.22 1.62
C MET A 52 10.54 4.59 0.18
N GLY A 53 10.00 3.87 -0.80
CA GLY A 53 10.26 4.07 -2.22
C GLY A 53 10.01 5.52 -2.68
N PHE A 54 8.87 6.10 -2.29
CA PHE A 54 8.53 7.49 -2.61
C PHE A 54 9.52 8.56 -2.10
N THR A 55 10.41 8.23 -1.16
CA THR A 55 11.43 9.18 -0.66
C THR A 55 12.62 9.31 -1.60
N GLY A 56 12.85 8.31 -2.47
CA GLY A 56 13.99 8.24 -3.37
C GLY A 56 15.36 8.15 -2.69
N LYS A 57 15.41 7.88 -1.37
CA LYS A 57 16.67 7.84 -0.60
C LYS A 57 17.40 6.50 -0.71
N VAL A 58 16.66 5.41 -0.87
CA VAL A 58 17.19 4.06 -1.03
C VAL A 58 16.87 3.58 -2.46
N PRO A 59 17.86 3.51 -3.37
CA PRO A 59 17.61 3.33 -4.81
C PRO A 59 16.94 2.00 -5.21
N TRP A 60 17.09 0.97 -4.39
CA TRP A 60 16.59 -0.39 -4.65
C TRP A 60 15.31 -0.71 -3.85
N LEU A 61 14.81 0.22 -3.04
CA LEU A 61 13.66 -0.01 -2.18
C LEU A 61 12.36 0.26 -2.93
N GLU A 62 11.56 -0.79 -3.07
CA GLU A 62 10.25 -0.71 -3.72
C GLU A 62 9.13 -0.90 -2.69
N THR A 63 8.24 0.09 -2.56
CA THR A 63 7.10 0.03 -1.63
C THR A 63 5.80 0.41 -2.34
N PRO A 64 5.36 -0.35 -3.35
CA PRO A 64 4.30 0.08 -4.27
C PRO A 64 2.98 0.43 -3.58
N ASN A 65 2.62 -0.28 -2.51
CA ASN A 65 1.41 0.01 -1.73
C ASN A 65 1.52 1.32 -0.93
N MET A 66 2.68 1.59 -0.32
CA MET A 66 2.91 2.83 0.44
C MET A 66 3.06 4.03 -0.51
N ASP A 67 3.69 3.82 -1.66
CA ASP A 67 3.85 4.84 -2.70
C ASP A 67 2.47 5.23 -3.25
N ARG A 68 1.59 4.26 -3.47
CA ARG A 68 0.19 4.50 -3.86
C ARG A 68 -0.56 5.31 -2.80
N LEU A 69 -0.37 5.03 -1.51
CA LEU A 69 -0.98 5.82 -0.42
C LEU A 69 -0.44 7.25 -0.38
N ALA A 70 0.87 7.43 -0.58
CA ALA A 70 1.49 8.75 -0.61
C ALA A 70 1.04 9.60 -1.80
N LEU A 71 0.81 8.99 -2.97
CA LEU A 71 0.35 9.66 -4.19
C LEU A 71 -1.14 10.03 -4.14
N ASN A 72 -1.99 9.20 -3.55
CA ASN A 72 -3.44 9.42 -3.49
C ASN A 72 -3.92 10.10 -2.19
N GLY A 73 -2.99 10.48 -1.33
CA GLY A 73 -3.28 11.00 0.00
C GLY A 73 -2.46 12.24 0.35
N ALA A 74 -2.33 12.50 1.65
CA ALA A 74 -1.50 13.58 2.18
C ALA A 74 -0.26 13.01 2.87
N ARG A 75 0.92 13.57 2.55
CA ARG A 75 2.19 13.20 3.17
C ARG A 75 2.69 14.30 4.11
N LEU A 76 2.90 13.96 5.36
CA LEU A 76 3.48 14.86 6.36
C LEU A 76 5.01 14.73 6.34
N CYS A 77 5.71 15.69 5.72
CA CYS A 77 7.17 15.66 5.60
C CYS A 77 7.89 15.87 6.94
N ASN A 78 7.24 16.57 7.87
CA ASN A 78 7.79 16.99 9.16
C ASN A 78 6.91 16.48 10.30
N ALA A 79 6.64 15.18 10.33
CA ALA A 79 5.95 14.52 11.44
C ALA A 79 6.98 13.94 12.41
N PHE A 80 6.90 14.32 13.68
CA PHE A 80 7.85 13.90 14.72
C PHE A 80 7.13 13.12 15.82
N VAL A 81 7.83 12.14 16.38
CA VAL A 81 7.41 11.46 17.61
C VAL A 81 7.75 12.32 18.82
N THR A 82 6.95 12.23 19.87
CA THR A 82 7.21 12.89 21.16
C THR A 82 8.41 12.26 21.89
N THR A 83 8.64 10.97 21.65
CA THR A 83 9.70 10.16 22.24
C THR A 83 10.11 9.03 21.29
N SER A 84 11.39 8.67 21.27
CA SER A 84 11.95 7.61 20.42
C SER A 84 11.92 6.22 21.09
N LEU A 85 10.98 5.99 22.01
CA LEU A 85 10.79 4.72 22.71
C LEU A 85 9.41 4.14 22.36
N SER A 86 9.34 2.84 22.07
CA SER A 86 8.14 2.22 21.49
C SER A 86 6.89 2.35 22.38
N SER A 87 6.98 2.00 23.66
CA SER A 87 5.84 2.08 24.59
C SER A 87 5.30 3.51 24.80
N PRO A 88 6.12 4.50 25.21
CA PRO A 88 5.62 5.84 25.44
C PRO A 88 5.26 6.58 24.13
N SER A 89 5.87 6.23 22.99
CA SER A 89 5.47 6.76 21.67
C SER A 89 4.05 6.32 21.30
N ARG A 90 3.75 5.02 21.46
CA ARG A 90 2.39 4.49 21.23
C ARG A 90 1.38 5.06 22.21
N ALA A 91 1.76 5.23 23.48
CA ALA A 91 0.90 5.87 24.47
C ALA A 91 0.56 7.31 24.07
N SER A 92 1.54 8.10 23.59
CA SER A 92 1.30 9.44 23.07
C SER A 92 0.34 9.46 21.87
N ILE A 93 0.48 8.51 20.93
CA ILE A 93 -0.42 8.38 19.78
C ILE A 93 -1.87 8.09 20.21
N LEU A 94 -2.07 7.16 21.14
CA LEU A 94 -3.41 6.70 21.54
C LEU A 94 -4.12 7.68 22.49
N THR A 95 -3.36 8.38 23.32
CA THR A 95 -3.92 9.32 24.32
C THR A 95 -3.99 10.76 23.82
N GLY A 96 -3.19 11.11 22.81
CA GLY A 96 -3.02 12.50 22.37
C GLY A 96 -2.25 13.38 23.37
N LEU A 97 -1.60 12.77 24.36
CA LEU A 97 -0.86 13.46 25.41
C LEU A 97 0.65 13.29 25.23
N TYR A 98 1.45 14.22 25.77
CA TYR A 98 2.90 14.06 25.83
C TYR A 98 3.32 13.03 26.88
N SER A 99 4.54 12.50 26.77
CA SER A 99 5.03 11.44 27.66
C SER A 99 5.09 11.81 29.13
N HIS A 100 5.39 13.07 29.45
CA HIS A 100 5.35 13.56 30.83
C HIS A 100 3.93 13.61 31.41
N SER A 101 2.90 13.62 30.57
CA SER A 101 1.49 13.70 30.99
C SER A 101 0.84 12.31 31.12
N HIS A 102 1.19 11.36 30.25
CA HIS A 102 0.58 10.02 30.24
C HIS A 102 1.31 8.97 31.09
N THR A 103 2.51 9.30 31.60
CA THR A 103 3.31 8.54 32.59
C THR A 103 3.68 7.07 32.27
N VAL A 104 3.28 6.54 31.12
CA VAL A 104 3.81 5.33 30.47
C VAL A 104 5.26 5.51 30.02
#